data_AF-A0A399J654-F1
#
_entry.id   AF-A0A399J654-F1
#
_cell.length_a   1.000
_cell.length_b   1.000
_cell.length_c   1.000
_cell.angle_alpha   90.00
_cell.angle_beta   90.00
_cell.angle_gamma   90.00
#
_symmetry.space_group_name_H-M   'P 1'
#
loop_
_entity.id
_entity.type
_entity.pdbx_description
1 polymer ?
#
loop_
_entity_poly.entity_id
_entity_poly.type
_entity_poly.pdbx_seq_one_letter_code
_entity_poly.pdbx_strand_id
1 'polypeptide(L)'
;MDAPATAPADTTGRVVYADETSFSQHTSGYLDVASQARERGLLQRTPWFYWGVSASLVAAFGGCLTGFLLLGDSWFQLLIAAALGLVFTQTAFLAHEAAHRQILSFGPGNDRLARVLAAAVGLSYSWWHSKHSRHHGNPNRVGKDPDIEPDT
;
A
#
# COMPACT_ATOMS: atom_id res chain seq x y z
N MET A 1 16.71 -18.40 -9.03
CA MET A 1 16.31 -17.58 -10.20
C MET A 1 15.81 -18.59 -11.20
N ASP A 2 14.54 -18.95 -11.08
CA ASP A 2 13.95 -20.02 -11.89
C ASP A 2 13.75 -19.47 -13.29
N ALA A 3 14.24 -20.20 -14.29
CA ALA A 3 14.07 -19.85 -15.69
C ALA A 3 12.57 -19.73 -16.01
N PRO A 4 12.15 -18.78 -16.86
CA PRO A 4 10.77 -18.72 -17.30
C PRO A 4 10.41 -20.04 -17.98
N ALA A 5 9.25 -20.60 -17.62
CA ALA A 5 8.75 -21.80 -18.26
C ALA A 5 8.55 -21.53 -19.76
N THR A 6 9.44 -22.08 -20.59
CA THR A 6 9.32 -22.04 -22.04
C THR A 6 8.19 -22.95 -22.47
N ALA A 7 7.15 -22.38 -23.09
CA ALA A 7 6.14 -23.17 -23.79
C ALA A 7 6.80 -24.05 -24.86
N PRO A 8 6.29 -25.26 -25.14
CA PRO A 8 6.84 -26.11 -26.18
C PRO A 8 6.77 -25.37 -27.53
N ALA A 9 7.91 -25.31 -28.22
CA ALA A 9 7.96 -24.79 -29.58
C ALA A 9 7.12 -25.69 -30.49
N ASP A 10 6.20 -25.10 -31.25
CA ASP A 10 5.62 -25.81 -32.39
C ASP A 10 6.75 -26.18 -33.37
N THR A 11 6.57 -27.29 -34.07
CA THR A 11 7.40 -27.88 -35.12
C THR A 11 7.97 -26.91 -36.17
N THR A 12 7.47 -25.67 -36.23
CA THR A 12 7.91 -24.58 -37.10
C THR A 12 8.96 -23.63 -36.47
N GLY A 13 9.31 -23.80 -35.20
CA GLY A 13 10.29 -22.94 -34.49
C GLY A 13 9.75 -21.54 -34.14
N ARG A 14 8.44 -21.33 -34.28
CA ARG A 14 7.79 -20.04 -33.99
C ARG A 14 7.46 -19.97 -32.49
N VAL A 15 7.85 -18.88 -31.83
CA VAL A 15 7.40 -18.57 -30.47
C VAL A 15 5.89 -18.35 -30.51
N VAL A 16 5.13 -19.29 -29.95
CA VAL A 16 3.69 -19.16 -29.76
C VAL A 16 3.50 -18.23 -28.56
N TYR A 17 3.09 -16.99 -28.81
CA TYR A 17 2.63 -16.11 -27.74
C TYR A 17 1.35 -16.67 -27.15
N ALA A 18 1.16 -16.50 -25.84
CA ALA A 18 -0.09 -16.84 -25.18
C ALA A 18 -1.24 -16.09 -25.88
N ASP A 19 -2.16 -16.85 -26.48
CA ASP A 19 -3.44 -16.35 -27.00
C ASP A 19 -4.48 -16.29 -25.87
N GLU A 20 -5.56 -15.52 -26.01
CA GLU A 20 -6.60 -15.40 -24.98
C GLU A 20 -7.21 -16.75 -24.58
N THR A 21 -7.18 -17.72 -25.51
CA THR A 21 -7.62 -19.11 -25.29
C THR A 21 -6.66 -19.94 -24.43
N SER A 22 -5.42 -19.48 -24.22
CA SER A 22 -4.37 -20.18 -23.48
C SER A 22 -4.31 -19.84 -21.99
N PHE A 23 -5.03 -18.80 -21.56
CA PHE A 23 -5.08 -18.39 -20.17
C PHE A 23 -5.99 -19.31 -19.35
N SER A 24 -5.60 -19.55 -18.08
CA SER A 24 -6.49 -20.22 -17.12
C SER A 24 -7.78 -19.42 -16.94
N GLN A 25 -8.88 -20.09 -16.61
CA GLN A 25 -10.17 -19.43 -16.32
C GLN A 25 -10.02 -18.31 -15.27
N HIS A 26 -9.18 -18.51 -14.25
CA HIS A 26 -8.89 -17.50 -13.22
C HIS A 26 -8.19 -16.26 -13.80
N THR A 27 -7.22 -16.46 -14.68
CA THR A 27 -6.51 -15.35 -15.34
C THR A 27 -7.46 -14.57 -16.24
N SER A 28 -8.28 -15.25 -17.06
CA SER A 28 -9.25 -14.59 -17.93
C SER A 28 -10.30 -13.82 -17.12
N GLY A 29 -10.82 -14.40 -16.03
CA GLY A 29 -11.74 -13.71 -15.13
C GLY A 29 -11.13 -12.48 -14.46
N TYR A 30 -9.86 -12.54 -14.05
CA TYR A 30 -9.14 -11.38 -13.53
C TYR A 30 -8.99 -10.26 -14.58
N LEU A 31 -8.63 -10.62 -15.81
CA LEU A 31 -8.44 -9.64 -16.88
C LEU A 31 -9.75 -8.93 -17.25
N ASP A 32 -10.87 -9.64 -17.24
CA ASP A 32 -12.21 -9.07 -17.46
C ASP A 32 -12.60 -8.07 -16.36
N VAL A 33 -12.41 -8.42 -15.09
CA VAL A 33 -12.69 -7.45 -14.00
C VAL A 33 -11.75 -6.25 -14.08
N ALA A 34 -10.48 -6.47 -14.42
CA ALA A 34 -9.51 -5.40 -14.56
C ALA A 34 -9.81 -4.46 -15.74
N SER A 35 -10.35 -4.97 -16.87
CA SER A 35 -10.80 -4.13 -17.98
C SER A 35 -12.01 -3.30 -17.57
N GLN A 36 -13.03 -3.92 -16.97
CA GLN A 36 -14.21 -3.21 -16.46
C GLN A 36 -13.84 -2.12 -15.45
N ALA A 37 -12.88 -2.38 -14.54
CA ALA A 37 -12.41 -1.39 -13.57
C ALA A 37 -11.73 -0.18 -14.25
N ARG A 38 -10.93 -0.42 -15.30
CA ARG A 38 -10.30 0.64 -16.10
C ARG A 38 -11.32 1.46 -16.87
N GLU A 39 -12.25 0.80 -17.56
CA GLU A 39 -13.29 1.45 -18.37
C GLU A 39 -14.20 2.34 -17.52
N ARG A 40 -14.53 1.91 -16.31
CA ARG A 40 -15.31 2.69 -15.34
C ARG A 40 -14.50 3.79 -14.64
N GLY A 41 -13.21 3.93 -14.95
CA GLY A 41 -12.35 4.94 -14.33
C GLY A 41 -12.05 4.69 -12.85
N LEU A 42 -12.28 3.48 -12.32
CA LEU A 42 -12.09 3.17 -10.90
C LEU A 42 -10.62 3.20 -10.46
N LEU A 43 -9.69 3.21 -11.43
CA LEU A 43 -8.25 3.33 -11.19
C LEU A 43 -7.74 4.78 -11.31
N GLN A 44 -8.63 5.75 -11.54
CA GLN A 44 -8.25 7.16 -11.54
C GLN A 44 -7.90 7.62 -10.12
N ARG A 45 -6.94 8.54 -10.03
CA ARG A 45 -6.54 9.11 -8.75
C ARG A 45 -7.65 10.01 -8.18
N THR A 46 -7.74 10.04 -6.86
CA THR A 46 -8.73 10.82 -6.11
C THR A 46 -8.05 11.87 -5.21
N PRO A 47 -7.37 12.89 -5.77
CA PRO A 47 -6.52 13.77 -4.97
C PRO A 47 -7.30 14.60 -3.95
N TRP A 48 -8.57 14.94 -4.20
CA TRP A 48 -9.45 15.61 -3.22
C TRP A 48 -9.71 14.75 -1.98
N PHE A 49 -9.85 13.44 -2.14
CA PHE A 49 -9.97 12.52 -1.01
C PHE A 49 -8.70 12.58 -0.15
N TYR A 50 -7.52 12.44 -0.76
CA TYR A 50 -6.25 12.48 -0.03
C TYR A 50 -5.93 13.86 0.57
N TRP A 51 -6.37 14.95 -0.06
CA TRP A 51 -6.33 16.29 0.54
C TRP A 51 -7.22 16.35 1.79
N GLY A 52 -8.45 15.85 1.71
CA GLY A 52 -9.36 15.80 2.85
C GLY A 52 -8.80 14.98 4.01
N VAL A 53 -8.26 13.80 3.73
CA VAL A 53 -7.60 12.94 4.74
C VAL A 53 -6.41 13.66 5.36
N SER A 54 -5.53 14.23 4.53
CA SER A 54 -4.32 14.92 5.00
C SER A 54 -4.66 16.15 5.86
N ALA A 55 -5.63 16.97 5.42
CA ALA A 55 -6.11 18.12 6.18
C ALA A 55 -6.75 17.70 7.51
N SER A 56 -7.53 16.61 7.51
CA SER A 56 -8.14 16.06 8.73
C SER A 56 -7.08 15.57 9.71
N LEU A 57 -6.01 14.92 9.23
CA LEU A 57 -4.89 14.48 10.08
C LEU A 57 -4.12 15.66 10.66
N VAL A 58 -3.83 16.69 9.86
CA VAL A 58 -3.18 17.92 10.36
C VAL A 58 -4.04 18.59 11.43
N ALA A 59 -5.34 18.72 11.19
CA ALA A 59 -6.29 19.27 12.17
C ALA A 59 -6.36 18.40 13.44
N ALA A 60 -6.35 17.07 13.32
CA ALA A 60 -6.36 16.15 14.44
C ALA A 60 -5.07 16.22 15.27
N PHE A 61 -3.90 16.31 14.64
CA PHE A 61 -2.63 16.56 15.34
C PHE A 61 -2.65 17.91 16.07
N GLY A 62 -3.15 18.96 15.41
CA GLY A 62 -3.36 20.27 16.03
C GLY A 62 -4.27 20.19 17.25
N GLY A 63 -5.41 19.49 17.13
CA GLY A 63 -6.34 19.25 18.23
C GLY A 63 -5.72 18.46 19.39
N CYS A 64 -4.94 17.42 19.09
CA CYS A 64 -4.22 16.65 20.11
C CYS A 64 -3.18 17.51 20.83
N LEU A 65 -2.41 18.33 20.10
CA LEU A 65 -1.42 19.24 20.69
C LEU A 65 -2.09 20.33 21.54
N THR A 66 -3.15 20.96 21.04
CA THR A 66 -3.92 21.95 21.80
C THR A 66 -4.51 21.31 23.06
N GLY A 67 -5.12 20.13 22.94
CA GLY A 67 -5.66 19.38 24.06
C GLY A 67 -4.57 19.02 25.08
N PHE A 68 -3.42 18.55 24.63
CA PHE A 68 -2.26 18.26 25.47
C PHE A 68 -1.83 19.48 26.30
N LEU A 69 -1.71 20.65 25.67
CA LEU A 69 -1.32 21.89 26.36
C LEU A 69 -2.39 22.38 27.35
N LEU A 70 -3.66 22.35 26.95
CA LEU A 70 -4.76 22.85 27.80
C LEU A 70 -5.07 21.93 28.98
N LEU A 71 -4.95 20.62 28.82
CA LEU A 71 -5.22 19.64 29.88
C LEU A 71 -4.07 19.52 30.89
N GLY A 72 -2.84 19.94 30.52
CA GLY A 72 -1.70 20.01 31.43
C GLY A 72 -1.38 18.69 32.15
N ASP A 73 -0.87 18.77 33.38
CA ASP A 73 -0.61 17.60 34.21
C ASP A 73 -1.93 17.03 34.76
N SER A 74 -2.58 16.17 33.97
CA SER A 74 -3.83 15.53 34.36
C SER A 74 -3.98 14.14 33.74
N TRP A 75 -4.79 13.30 34.38
CA TRP A 75 -5.12 11.95 33.87
C TRP A 75 -5.85 11.98 32.52
N PHE A 76 -6.44 13.11 32.13
CA PHE A 76 -7.07 13.26 30.82
C PHE A 76 -6.06 13.19 29.66
N GLN A 77 -4.76 13.28 29.92
CA GLN A 77 -3.72 13.03 28.92
C GLN A 77 -3.79 11.61 28.33
N LEU A 78 -4.36 10.64 29.04
CA LEU A 78 -4.61 9.30 28.50
C LEU A 78 -5.58 9.32 27.31
N LEU A 79 -6.54 10.25 27.28
CA LEU A 79 -7.43 10.43 26.13
C LEU A 79 -6.67 10.99 24.92
N ILE A 80 -5.75 11.92 25.16
CA ILE A 80 -4.87 12.45 24.11
C ILE A 80 -3.96 11.35 23.57
N ALA A 81 -3.40 10.51 24.44
CA ALA A 81 -2.58 9.36 24.03
C ALA A 81 -3.37 8.38 23.15
N ALA A 82 -4.61 8.04 23.54
CA ALA A 82 -5.48 7.19 22.74
C ALA A 82 -5.81 7.82 21.37
N ALA A 83 -6.14 9.12 21.36
CA ALA A 83 -6.39 9.86 20.12
C ALA A 83 -5.16 9.88 19.21
N LEU A 84 -3.97 10.15 19.75
CA LEU A 84 -2.71 10.09 18.99
C LEU A 84 -2.44 8.69 18.44
N GLY A 85 -2.79 7.62 19.16
CA GLY A 85 -2.72 6.25 18.62
C GLY A 85 -3.53 6.07 17.33
N LEU A 86 -4.74 6.62 17.28
CA LEU A 86 -5.56 6.63 16.06
C LEU A 86 -4.93 7.49 14.96
N VAL A 87 -4.51 8.71 15.29
CA VAL A 87 -3.96 9.66 14.32
C VAL A 87 -2.65 9.15 13.71
N PHE A 88 -1.75 8.58 14.50
CA PHE A 88 -0.52 7.97 14.01
C PHE A 88 -0.80 6.74 13.15
N THR A 89 -1.77 5.89 13.52
CA THR A 89 -2.17 4.74 12.69
C THR A 89 -2.70 5.19 11.33
N GLN A 90 -3.55 6.23 11.30
CA GLN A 90 -4.03 6.79 10.04
C GLN A 90 -2.90 7.45 9.21
N THR A 91 -1.93 8.07 9.88
CA THR A 91 -0.72 8.60 9.22
C THR A 91 0.10 7.47 8.59
N ALA A 92 0.22 6.32 9.27
CA ALA A 92 0.89 5.14 8.73
C ALA A 92 0.16 4.56 7.51
N PHE A 93 -1.18 4.53 7.52
CA PHE A 93 -1.96 4.17 6.33
C PHE A 93 -1.73 5.15 5.17
N LEU A 94 -1.69 6.46 5.43
CA LEU A 94 -1.38 7.44 4.39
C LEU A 94 0.04 7.25 3.82
N ALA A 95 1.01 6.88 4.66
CA ALA A 95 2.35 6.51 4.22
C ALA A 95 2.33 5.26 3.32
N HIS A 96 1.51 4.25 3.65
CA HIS A 96 1.27 3.05 2.83
C HIS A 96 0.70 3.41 1.45
N GLU A 97 -0.33 4.26 1.39
CA GLU A 97 -0.93 4.70 0.11
C GLU A 97 0.07 5.46 -0.77
N ALA A 98 0.92 6.30 -0.15
CA ALA A 98 2.01 6.95 -0.84
C ALA A 98 3.02 5.93 -1.36
N ALA A 99 3.40 4.91 -0.57
CA ALA A 99 4.33 3.88 -1.01
C ALA A 99 3.81 3.05 -2.19
N HIS A 100 2.49 2.88 -2.30
CA HIS A 100 1.81 2.28 -3.46
C HIS A 100 1.57 3.25 -4.62
N ARG A 101 2.09 4.48 -4.51
CA ARG A 101 2.06 5.54 -5.54
C ARG A 101 0.66 5.97 -5.96
N GLN A 102 -0.31 5.85 -5.05
CA GLN A 102 -1.72 6.18 -5.29
C GLN A 102 -2.00 7.67 -5.17
N ILE A 103 -1.28 8.37 -4.29
CA ILE A 103 -1.61 9.75 -3.92
C ILE A 103 -1.23 10.76 -5.01
N LEU A 104 0.06 10.86 -5.32
CA LEU A 104 0.58 11.85 -6.28
C LEU A 104 0.67 11.26 -7.68
N SER A 105 0.62 12.09 -8.71
CA SER A 105 0.84 11.68 -10.11
C SER A 105 2.30 11.32 -10.40
N PHE A 106 3.24 11.89 -9.65
CA PHE A 106 4.68 11.71 -9.83
C PHE A 106 5.24 10.66 -8.86
N GLY A 107 5.81 9.57 -9.39
CA GLY A 107 6.35 8.45 -8.62
C GLY A 107 7.36 8.87 -7.54
N PRO A 108 8.44 9.60 -7.89
CA PRO A 108 9.40 10.05 -6.87
C PRO A 108 8.82 11.01 -5.83
N GLY A 109 7.73 11.71 -6.16
CA GLY A 109 6.98 12.52 -5.20
C GLY A 109 6.34 11.65 -4.12
N ASN A 110 5.67 10.58 -4.54
CA ASN A 110 5.11 9.58 -3.62
C ASN A 110 6.19 8.92 -2.77
N ASP A 111 7.32 8.53 -3.36
CA ASP A 111 8.42 7.88 -2.62
C ASP A 111 9.00 8.80 -1.52
N ARG A 112 9.01 10.12 -1.74
CA ARG A 112 9.43 11.11 -0.72
C ARG A 112 8.37 11.29 0.34
N LEU A 113 7.10 11.43 -0.07
CA LEU A 113 5.97 11.56 0.84
C LEU A 113 5.88 10.36 1.81
N ALA A 114 5.97 9.14 1.26
CA ALA A 114 5.95 7.91 2.04
C ALA A 114 7.08 7.87 3.08
N ARG A 115 8.30 8.28 2.70
CA ARG A 115 9.45 8.35 3.62
C ARG A 115 9.23 9.34 4.77
N VAL A 116 8.73 10.53 4.48
CA VAL A 116 8.46 11.55 5.51
C VAL A 116 7.39 11.07 6.49
N LEU A 117 6.27 10.55 5.97
CA LEU A 117 5.17 10.07 6.80
C LEU A 117 5.56 8.83 7.61
N ALA A 118 6.29 7.88 7.01
CA ALA A 118 6.80 6.71 7.71
C ALA A 118 7.75 7.10 8.85
N ALA A 119 8.66 8.06 8.61
CA ALA A 119 9.55 8.57 9.65
C ALA A 119 8.77 9.23 10.81
N ALA A 120 7.72 9.99 10.50
CA ALA A 120 6.87 10.64 11.51
C ALA A 120 6.15 9.65 12.45
N VAL A 121 5.96 8.41 12.01
CA VAL A 121 5.36 7.33 12.83
C VAL A 121 6.39 6.31 13.33
N GLY A 122 7.69 6.58 13.17
CA GLY A 122 8.77 5.68 13.62
C GLY A 122 8.97 4.43 12.77
N LEU A 123 8.46 4.39 11.53
CA LEU A 123 8.56 3.25 10.63
C LEU A 123 9.70 3.41 9.61
N SER A 124 10.53 2.38 9.46
CA SER A 124 11.51 2.32 8.38
C SER A 124 10.82 2.03 7.04
N TYR A 125 10.79 3.03 6.16
CA TYR A 125 10.20 2.91 4.81
C TYR A 125 10.84 1.77 4.00
N SER A 126 12.17 1.63 4.02
CA SER A 126 12.87 0.62 3.21
C SER A 126 12.59 -0.79 3.68
N TRP A 127 12.64 -1.03 4.99
CA TRP A 127 12.30 -2.33 5.58
C TRP A 127 10.85 -2.68 5.27
N TRP A 128 9.93 -1.74 5.52
CA TRP A 128 8.51 -1.95 5.31
C TRP A 128 8.20 -2.23 3.84
N HIS A 129 8.72 -1.43 2.91
CA HIS A 129 8.49 -1.61 1.48
C HIS A 129 9.01 -2.96 0.97
N SER A 130 10.20 -3.38 1.42
CA SER A 130 10.77 -4.69 1.07
C SER A 130 9.90 -5.85 1.56
N LYS A 131 9.54 -5.84 2.85
CA LYS A 131 8.74 -6.88 3.50
C LYS A 131 7.32 -6.94 2.94
N HIS A 132 6.66 -5.79 2.81
CA HIS A 132 5.31 -5.66 2.31
C HIS A 132 5.17 -6.03 0.82
N SER A 133 6.15 -5.68 -0.02
CA SER A 133 6.13 -6.08 -1.45
C SER A 133 6.23 -7.61 -1.62
N ARG A 134 7.02 -8.29 -0.77
CA ARG A 134 7.10 -9.76 -0.76
C ARG A 134 5.78 -10.39 -0.35
N HIS A 135 5.15 -9.87 0.71
CA HIS A 135 3.82 -10.30 1.15
C HIS A 135 2.79 -10.21 0.01
N HIS A 136 2.64 -9.03 -0.62
CA HIS A 136 1.66 -8.86 -1.71
C HIS A 136 1.97 -9.67 -2.98
N GLY A 137 3.23 -10.02 -3.23
CA GLY A 137 3.61 -10.89 -4.33
C GLY A 137 3.26 -12.38 -4.10
N ASN A 138 3.18 -12.82 -2.84
CA ASN A 138 2.91 -14.21 -2.47
C ASN A 138 2.07 -14.32 -1.19
N PRO A 139 0.89 -13.68 -1.12
CA PRO A 139 0.18 -13.54 0.15
C PRO A 139 -0.29 -14.89 0.67
N ASN A 140 -0.19 -15.09 1.98
CA ASN A 140 -0.58 -16.32 2.69
C ASN A 140 0.07 -17.59 2.14
N ARG A 141 1.26 -17.48 1.56
CA ARG A 141 2.02 -18.63 1.03
C ARG A 141 3.18 -18.98 1.95
N VAL A 142 3.08 -20.14 2.59
CA VAL A 142 4.11 -20.69 3.47
C VAL A 142 5.47 -20.71 2.77
N GLY A 143 6.51 -20.21 3.45
CA GLY A 143 7.88 -20.13 2.96
C GLY A 143 8.13 -19.06 1.88
N LYS A 144 7.16 -18.18 1.62
CA LYS A 144 7.30 -17.04 0.69
C LYS A 144 6.85 -15.72 1.31
N ASP A 145 5.72 -15.76 2.02
CA ASP A 145 5.14 -14.63 2.72
C ASP A 145 5.84 -14.40 4.06
N PRO A 146 6.56 -13.29 4.25
CA PRO A 146 7.21 -12.99 5.52
C PRO A 146 6.22 -12.76 6.67
N ASP A 147 4.94 -12.50 6.40
CA ASP A 147 3.95 -12.17 7.45
C ASP A 147 3.40 -13.40 8.18
N ILE A 148 3.63 -14.60 7.64
CA ILE A 148 3.25 -15.89 8.26
C ILE A 148 4.44 -16.81 8.49
N GLU A 149 5.65 -16.30 8.32
CA GLU A 149 6.87 -17.01 8.73
C GLU A 149 6.83 -17.19 10.27
N PRO A 150 7.05 -18.40 10.80
CA PRO A 150 7.14 -18.60 12.24
C PRO A 150 8.33 -17.80 12.80
N ASP A 151 8.10 -17.04 13.88
CA ASP A 151 9.20 -16.49 14.67
C ASP A 151 10.00 -17.68 15.23
N THR A 152 11.25 -17.85 14.78
CA THR A 152 12.19 -18.86 15.26
C THR A 152 12.87 -18.44 16.54
#